data_AF-A0A2E0KQV1-F1
#
_entry.id   AF-A0A2E0KQV1-F1
#
_cell.length_a   1.000
_cell.length_b   1.000
_cell.length_c   1.000
_cell.angle_alpha   90.00
_cell.angle_beta   90.00
_cell.angle_gamma   90.00
#
_symmetry.space_group_name_H-M   'P 1'
#
loop_
_entity.id
_entity.type
_entity.pdbx_description
1 polymer ?
#
loop_
_entity_poly.entity_id
_entity_poly.type
_entity_poly.pdbx_seq_one_letter_code
_entity_poly.pdbx_strand_id
1 'polypeptide(L)'
;MRFLISCIVLIIFSVAHSLSFSQSHFVVPDSINSFVFSKGVNNQIKLTTLFGNHILKDSVFIYEKFKDLNFSKQINDIGKPLNNNEYRSIVLNEKLHLFHNGGGVVFEELEDSFRRVDNSTLHLNQASGFYFEIDNRLHLYGGYGLWTHKEYITFYDPTVKQWDINYHNSNYVPTARWKAIGDYAGNKLYVLGGRTGDSNVAIDVDFDLDDVFLYDFESGMFKNLGKANPFLIKTYSNFALPKYESSLVLTTPEKITMIDFANNEVVENIVLGEFLNHNSRFPCFIVDKNLYYISGFDNLSIKSYDLTQLDSEEIQKNIYPLINNTAESEPLKVVLIGFVSLLIFWVMMKLFDYQDHIKGLILYDKSGIYYRKRFVSMSAAEIKFIQLLSSEPFVSASMLNEILSEKEYSKSHLTELRDKFVLKLKSKIENLTREKDGVYETKHTDDKRIKGYKANGAFKKKTSFIIHLFKIK
;
A
#
# COMPACT_ATOMS: atom_id res chain seq x y z
N MET A 1 12.65 -29.32 -39.73
CA MET A 1 13.78 -28.43 -40.11
C MET A 1 13.79 -27.12 -39.32
N ARG A 2 12.68 -26.35 -39.23
CA ARG A 2 12.63 -25.11 -38.42
C ARG A 2 12.97 -25.30 -36.93
N PHE A 3 12.53 -26.40 -36.31
CA PHE A 3 12.83 -26.69 -34.90
C PHE A 3 14.32 -27.00 -34.65
N LEU A 4 14.99 -27.68 -35.59
CA LEU A 4 16.43 -27.94 -35.53
C LEU A 4 17.24 -26.66 -35.72
N ILE A 5 16.80 -25.76 -36.60
CA ILE A 5 17.43 -24.45 -36.82
C ILE A 5 17.27 -23.58 -35.57
N SER A 6 16.12 -23.59 -34.90
CA SER A 6 15.93 -22.86 -33.63
C SER A 6 16.81 -23.42 -32.50
N CYS A 7 16.97 -24.75 -32.38
CA CYS A 7 17.88 -25.32 -31.38
C CYS A 7 19.35 -25.04 -31.69
N ILE A 8 19.77 -25.07 -32.95
CA ILE A 8 21.15 -24.75 -33.36
C ILE A 8 21.45 -23.27 -33.12
N VAL A 9 20.51 -22.36 -33.40
CA VAL A 9 20.67 -20.93 -33.10
C VAL A 9 20.76 -20.70 -31.59
N LEU A 10 19.95 -21.39 -30.76
CA LEU A 10 20.03 -21.30 -29.30
C LEU A 10 21.35 -21.84 -28.73
N ILE A 11 21.89 -22.92 -29.31
CA ILE A 11 23.19 -23.50 -28.92
C ILE A 11 24.34 -22.60 -29.38
N ILE A 12 24.26 -22.01 -30.57
CA ILE A 12 25.27 -21.06 -31.05
C ILE A 12 25.23 -19.76 -30.23
N PHE A 13 24.06 -19.28 -29.82
CA PHE A 13 23.93 -18.09 -28.98
C PHE A 13 24.47 -18.31 -27.56
N SER A 14 24.24 -19.50 -26.98
CA SER A 14 24.77 -19.85 -25.66
C SER A 14 26.29 -20.12 -25.66
N VAL A 15 26.85 -20.63 -26.78
CA VAL A 15 28.29 -20.79 -26.95
C VAL A 15 29.00 -19.49 -27.32
N ALA A 16 28.32 -18.54 -27.96
CA ALA A 16 28.87 -17.21 -28.24
C ALA A 16 28.87 -16.29 -27.01
N HIS A 17 27.86 -16.38 -26.14
CA HIS A 17 27.82 -15.64 -24.87
C HIS A 17 28.76 -16.22 -23.80
N SER A 18 29.10 -17.51 -23.86
CA SER A 18 30.11 -18.08 -22.95
C SER A 18 31.55 -17.64 -23.27
N LEU A 19 31.74 -16.85 -24.35
CA LEU A 19 33.00 -16.19 -24.69
C LEU A 19 33.06 -14.72 -24.23
N SER A 20 32.07 -14.22 -23.48
CA SER A 20 32.17 -12.93 -22.78
C SER A 20 33.10 -13.06 -21.57
N PHE A 21 34.40 -13.12 -21.82
CA PHE A 21 35.44 -13.09 -20.81
C PHE A 21 35.52 -11.69 -20.19
N SER A 22 34.69 -11.39 -19.19
CA SER A 22 34.89 -10.20 -18.35
C SER A 22 35.26 -10.50 -16.90
N GLN A 23 35.33 -11.77 -16.51
CA GLN A 23 35.64 -12.12 -15.13
C GLN A 23 37.14 -12.31 -14.95
N SER A 24 37.71 -11.54 -14.02
CA SER A 24 39.00 -11.92 -13.45
C SER A 24 38.77 -13.03 -12.42
N HIS A 25 39.67 -14.01 -12.37
CA HIS A 25 39.57 -15.18 -11.51
C HIS A 25 40.85 -15.34 -10.70
N PHE A 26 40.72 -15.32 -9.37
CA PHE A 26 41.81 -15.47 -8.43
C PHE A 26 41.55 -16.68 -7.53
N VAL A 27 42.51 -17.59 -7.46
CA VAL A 27 42.40 -18.78 -6.60
C VAL A 27 42.68 -18.36 -5.15
N VAL A 28 41.81 -18.75 -4.23
CA VAL A 28 42.07 -18.60 -2.79
C VAL A 28 43.12 -19.64 -2.39
N PRO A 29 44.19 -19.28 -1.65
CA PRO A 29 45.20 -20.25 -1.24
C PRO A 29 44.62 -21.42 -0.45
N ASP A 30 44.94 -22.66 -0.86
CA ASP A 30 44.43 -23.91 -0.24
C ASP A 30 44.74 -24.04 1.26
N SER A 31 45.71 -23.29 1.77
CA SER A 31 46.08 -23.28 3.20
C SER A 31 45.07 -22.55 4.10
N ILE A 32 44.09 -21.86 3.52
CA ILE A 32 43.14 -21.01 4.26
C ILE A 32 41.85 -21.79 4.54
N ASN A 33 41.76 -22.36 5.75
CA ASN A 33 40.58 -23.13 6.18
C ASN A 33 39.46 -22.28 6.78
N SER A 34 39.77 -21.06 7.24
CA SER A 34 38.79 -20.13 7.84
C SER A 34 39.28 -18.69 7.70
N PHE A 35 38.43 -17.84 7.11
CA PHE A 35 38.76 -16.44 6.86
C PHE A 35 37.53 -15.54 6.81
N VAL A 36 37.74 -14.25 7.07
CA VAL A 36 36.77 -13.19 6.78
C VAL A 36 37.18 -12.47 5.48
N PHE A 37 36.36 -12.60 4.45
CA PHE A 37 36.37 -11.79 3.23
C PHE A 37 35.85 -10.39 3.56
N SER A 38 36.66 -9.38 3.27
CA SER A 38 36.41 -7.99 3.67
C SER A 38 37.01 -7.00 2.67
N LYS A 39 36.52 -5.76 2.72
CA LYS A 39 37.14 -4.60 2.08
C LYS A 39 37.86 -3.76 3.14
N GLY A 40 39.17 -3.58 3.00
CA GLY A 40 39.99 -2.76 3.88
C GLY A 40 39.89 -1.26 3.59
N VAL A 41 40.58 -0.46 4.40
CA VAL A 41 40.55 1.03 4.38
C VAL A 41 40.95 1.62 3.02
N ASN A 42 41.95 1.04 2.36
CA ASN A 42 42.44 1.50 1.05
C ASN A 42 41.66 0.90 -0.13
N ASN A 43 40.38 0.57 0.07
CA ASN A 43 39.56 -0.19 -0.89
C ASN A 43 40.20 -1.50 -1.36
N GLN A 44 41.07 -2.12 -0.57
CA GLN A 44 41.72 -3.36 -0.94
C GLN A 44 40.90 -4.57 -0.50
N ILE A 45 40.80 -5.57 -1.37
CA ILE A 45 40.18 -6.86 -1.05
C ILE A 45 41.11 -7.65 -0.12
N LYS A 46 40.55 -8.18 0.97
CA LYS A 46 41.31 -8.78 2.05
C LYS A 46 40.66 -10.06 2.58
N LEU A 47 41.48 -11.09 2.78
CA LEU A 47 41.12 -12.31 3.52
C LEU A 47 41.84 -12.30 4.86
N THR A 48 41.09 -12.09 5.94
CA THR A 48 41.65 -12.06 7.29
C THR A 48 41.57 -13.44 7.92
N THR A 49 42.71 -13.98 8.35
CA THR A 49 42.83 -15.26 9.08
C THR A 49 43.19 -15.02 10.54
N LEU A 50 43.33 -16.09 11.34
CA LEU A 50 43.79 -15.97 12.73
C LEU A 50 45.24 -15.49 12.86
N PHE A 51 46.05 -15.61 11.79
CA PHE A 51 47.50 -15.44 11.85
C PHE A 51 48.03 -14.34 10.94
N GLY A 52 47.19 -13.75 10.12
CA GLY A 52 47.62 -12.78 9.12
C GLY A 52 46.52 -12.46 8.12
N ASN A 53 46.88 -11.55 7.22
CA ASN A 53 46.02 -11.05 6.15
C ASN A 53 46.56 -11.49 4.80
N HIS A 54 45.68 -11.96 3.92
CA HIS A 54 45.99 -12.02 2.49
C HIS A 54 45.35 -10.80 1.82
N ILE A 55 46.17 -9.92 1.26
CA ILE A 55 45.72 -8.69 0.60
C ILE A 55 45.90 -8.84 -0.90
N LEU A 56 44.84 -8.61 -1.66
CA LEU A 56 44.89 -8.65 -3.12
C LEU A 56 45.58 -7.37 -3.62
N LYS A 57 46.77 -7.51 -4.22
CA LYS A 57 47.52 -6.43 -4.88
C LYS A 57 47.94 -6.91 -6.26
N ASP A 58 47.65 -6.13 -7.30
CA ASP A 58 48.02 -6.43 -8.69
C ASP A 58 47.70 -7.89 -9.11
N SER A 59 46.48 -8.33 -8.81
CA SER A 59 45.99 -9.70 -9.11
C SER A 59 46.65 -10.84 -8.33
N VAL A 60 47.49 -10.55 -7.34
CA VAL A 60 48.18 -11.55 -6.51
C VAL A 60 47.89 -11.29 -5.03
N PHE A 61 47.70 -12.36 -4.26
CA PHE A 61 47.59 -12.24 -2.81
C PHE A 61 48.96 -12.11 -2.16
N ILE A 62 49.18 -11.01 -1.45
CA ILE A 62 50.34 -10.82 -0.58
C ILE A 62 49.93 -11.16 0.85
N TYR A 63 50.68 -12.07 1.47
CA TYR A 63 50.46 -12.46 2.86
C TYR A 63 51.24 -11.58 3.83
N GLU A 64 50.53 -10.93 4.75
CA GLU A 64 51.06 -10.11 5.82
C GLU A 64 50.76 -10.79 7.15
N LYS A 65 51.81 -11.34 7.79
CA LYS A 65 51.69 -12.10 9.05
C LYS A 65 51.48 -11.16 10.24
N PHE A 66 50.62 -11.56 11.17
CA PHE A 66 50.47 -10.86 12.44
C PHE A 66 51.71 -10.97 13.33
N LYS A 67 52.07 -9.86 13.99
CA LYS A 67 53.23 -9.77 14.89
C LYS A 67 53.13 -10.72 16.09
N ASP A 68 51.92 -10.94 16.60
CA ASP A 68 51.66 -11.78 17.75
C ASP A 68 50.39 -12.65 17.58
N LEU A 69 50.10 -13.48 18.59
CA LEU A 69 48.97 -14.42 18.60
C LEU A 69 47.80 -13.91 19.46
N ASN A 70 47.79 -12.64 19.89
CA ASN A 70 46.75 -12.12 20.79
C ASN A 70 45.38 -12.13 20.13
N PHE A 71 45.29 -11.82 18.84
CA PHE A 71 44.01 -11.90 18.12
C PHE A 71 43.47 -13.33 18.07
N SER A 72 44.34 -14.31 17.76
CA SER A 72 43.95 -15.74 17.77
C SER A 72 43.44 -16.19 19.14
N LYS A 73 44.10 -15.78 20.23
CA LYS A 73 43.63 -16.04 21.60
C LYS A 73 42.25 -15.43 21.85
N GLN A 74 42.06 -14.15 21.53
CA GLN A 74 40.78 -13.46 21.71
C GLN A 74 39.63 -14.14 20.94
N ILE A 75 39.87 -14.58 19.70
CA ILE A 75 38.87 -15.32 18.92
C ILE A 75 38.55 -16.69 19.55
N ASN A 76 39.57 -17.41 20.03
CA ASN A 76 39.38 -18.69 20.71
C ASN A 76 38.59 -18.53 22.02
N ASP A 77 38.84 -17.45 22.78
CA ASP A 77 38.11 -17.15 24.02
C ASP A 77 36.62 -16.87 23.78
N ILE A 78 36.26 -16.31 22.61
CA ILE A 78 34.86 -16.14 22.19
C ILE A 78 34.23 -17.48 21.80
N GLY A 79 35.03 -18.44 21.31
CA GLY A 79 34.57 -19.76 20.92
C GLY A 79 33.79 -19.80 19.60
N LYS A 80 33.99 -18.81 18.71
CA LYS A 80 33.33 -18.73 17.39
C LYS A 80 34.38 -18.70 16.26
N PRO A 81 34.19 -19.48 15.19
CA PRO A 81 35.15 -19.54 14.09
C PRO A 81 35.23 -18.19 13.34
N LEU A 82 36.44 -17.81 12.93
CA LEU A 82 36.69 -16.57 12.20
C LEU A 82 36.30 -16.73 10.73
N ASN A 83 35.03 -16.49 10.41
CA ASN A 83 34.53 -16.49 9.04
C ASN A 83 33.34 -15.52 8.83
N ASN A 84 32.94 -15.30 7.59
CA ASN A 84 31.82 -14.40 7.25
C ASN A 84 30.45 -14.88 7.74
N ASN A 85 30.26 -16.11 8.23
CA ASN A 85 28.99 -16.48 8.87
C ASN A 85 28.88 -15.86 10.26
N GLU A 86 29.98 -15.91 11.03
CA GLU A 86 30.03 -15.43 12.42
C GLU A 86 30.44 -13.97 12.54
N TYR A 87 31.26 -13.46 11.63
CA TYR A 87 31.79 -12.10 11.66
C TYR A 87 31.39 -11.32 10.41
N ARG A 88 31.26 -10.00 10.60
CA ARG A 88 31.03 -9.01 9.56
C ARG A 88 32.15 -7.98 9.61
N SER A 89 32.32 -7.25 8.51
CA SER A 89 33.37 -6.27 8.36
C SER A 89 32.82 -4.92 7.93
N ILE A 90 33.31 -3.85 8.51
CA ILE A 90 32.97 -2.48 8.13
C ILE A 90 34.19 -1.58 8.38
N VAL A 91 34.39 -0.54 7.57
CA VAL A 91 35.43 0.46 7.82
C VAL A 91 34.80 1.61 8.58
N LEU A 92 35.37 1.97 9.74
CA LEU A 92 34.96 3.09 10.58
C LEU A 92 36.21 3.85 10.99
N ASN A 93 36.20 5.19 10.97
CA ASN A 93 37.35 6.01 11.37
C ASN A 93 38.69 5.53 10.75
N GLU A 94 38.70 5.28 9.44
CA GLU A 94 39.87 4.82 8.70
C GLU A 94 40.48 3.50 9.20
N LYS A 95 39.68 2.63 9.82
CA LYS A 95 40.11 1.31 10.28
C LYS A 95 39.09 0.23 9.96
N LEU A 96 39.56 -0.93 9.54
CA LEU A 96 38.71 -2.09 9.37
C LEU A 96 38.26 -2.60 10.75
N HIS A 97 36.96 -2.73 10.94
CA HIS A 97 36.37 -3.34 12.12
C HIS A 97 35.80 -4.69 11.75
N LEU A 98 35.99 -5.68 12.62
CA LEU A 98 35.31 -6.96 12.56
C LEU A 98 34.37 -7.05 13.75
N PHE A 99 33.11 -7.41 13.52
CA PHE A 99 32.14 -7.54 14.60
C PHE A 99 31.30 -8.80 14.41
N HIS A 100 30.76 -9.32 15.52
CA HIS A 100 29.98 -10.54 15.46
C HIS A 100 28.61 -10.32 14.78
N ASN A 101 28.15 -11.32 14.03
CA ASN A 101 26.84 -11.43 13.35
C ASN A 101 25.68 -11.59 14.35
N GLY A 102 25.58 -10.67 15.29
CA GLY A 102 24.57 -10.65 16.34
C GLY A 102 24.70 -9.46 17.28
N GLY A 103 25.63 -8.55 16.99
CA GLY A 103 26.10 -7.52 17.90
C GLY A 103 27.06 -8.08 18.96
N GLY A 104 27.47 -7.21 19.87
CA GLY A 104 28.34 -7.55 20.98
C GLY A 104 29.81 -7.33 20.62
N VAL A 105 30.51 -8.42 20.29
CA VAL A 105 31.96 -8.36 20.08
C VAL A 105 32.33 -7.46 18.90
N VAL A 106 33.26 -6.54 19.13
CA VAL A 106 33.85 -5.64 18.13
C VAL A 106 35.37 -5.65 18.25
N PHE A 107 36.03 -5.93 17.14
CA PHE A 107 37.46 -5.81 16.92
C PHE A 107 37.74 -4.62 16.01
N GLU A 108 38.82 -3.92 16.29
CA GLU A 108 39.39 -2.86 15.45
C GLU A 108 40.75 -3.33 14.92
N GLU A 109 41.01 -3.10 13.64
CA GLU A 109 42.34 -3.26 13.04
C GLU A 109 43.32 -2.27 13.68
N LEU A 110 44.40 -2.79 14.25
CA LEU A 110 45.44 -2.00 14.90
C LEU A 110 46.80 -2.55 14.50
N GLU A 111 47.58 -1.74 13.79
CA GLU A 111 48.85 -2.18 13.19
C GLU A 111 48.64 -3.47 12.37
N ASP A 112 49.58 -4.42 12.48
CA ASP A 112 49.56 -5.73 11.83
C ASP A 112 48.69 -6.75 12.60
N SER A 113 47.54 -6.37 13.17
CA SER A 113 46.62 -7.30 13.85
C SER A 113 45.22 -6.68 14.12
N PHE A 114 44.42 -7.37 14.93
CA PHE A 114 43.12 -6.91 15.43
C PHE A 114 43.09 -6.96 16.95
N ARG A 115 42.47 -5.94 17.56
CA ARG A 115 42.28 -5.85 19.01
C ARG A 115 40.80 -5.67 19.32
N ARG A 116 40.30 -6.40 20.31
CA ARG A 116 38.95 -6.21 20.82
C ARG A 116 38.81 -4.82 21.47
N VAL A 117 37.77 -4.09 21.07
CA VAL A 117 37.53 -2.71 21.53
C VAL A 117 36.26 -2.56 22.36
N ASP A 118 35.36 -3.54 22.33
CA ASP A 118 34.14 -3.55 23.15
C ASP A 118 34.37 -4.17 24.54
N ASN A 119 33.50 -3.83 25.49
CA ASN A 119 33.38 -4.43 26.82
C ASN A 119 32.09 -5.29 26.95
N SER A 120 31.49 -5.70 25.85
CA SER A 120 30.19 -6.37 25.82
C SER A 120 30.32 -7.89 25.96
N THR A 121 29.22 -8.59 26.13
CA THR A 121 29.17 -10.05 25.99
C THR A 121 28.71 -10.44 24.60
N LEU A 122 28.97 -11.70 24.22
CA LEU A 122 28.41 -12.26 23.00
C LEU A 122 26.89 -12.48 23.18
N HIS A 123 26.09 -11.44 22.94
CA HIS A 123 24.67 -11.46 23.27
C HIS A 123 23.76 -11.98 22.14
N LEU A 124 24.27 -12.09 20.91
CA LEU A 124 23.53 -12.69 19.76
C LEU A 124 22.11 -12.14 19.57
N ASN A 125 21.95 -10.82 19.76
CA ASN A 125 20.63 -10.21 19.86
C ASN A 125 20.04 -9.87 18.47
N GLN A 126 20.89 -9.55 17.50
CA GLN A 126 20.49 -9.06 16.18
C GLN A 126 21.21 -9.80 15.05
N ALA A 127 21.17 -11.14 15.08
CA ALA A 127 21.81 -11.94 14.05
C ALA A 127 21.13 -11.73 12.69
N SER A 128 21.94 -11.61 11.64
CA SER A 128 21.49 -11.21 10.29
C SER A 128 20.67 -9.91 10.26
N GLY A 129 20.94 -8.99 11.20
CA GLY A 129 20.50 -7.60 11.10
C GLY A 129 21.26 -6.86 10.00
N PHE A 130 20.63 -5.81 9.46
CA PHE A 130 21.28 -4.93 8.50
C PHE A 130 22.27 -4.02 9.24
N TYR A 131 23.54 -4.07 8.85
CA TYR A 131 24.60 -3.27 9.46
C TYR A 131 25.03 -2.13 8.54
N PHE A 132 25.29 -0.97 9.13
CA PHE A 132 25.67 0.24 8.41
C PHE A 132 26.47 1.18 9.31
N GLU A 133 27.03 2.21 8.72
CA GLU A 133 27.78 3.26 9.40
C GLU A 133 26.98 4.57 9.34
N ILE A 134 26.93 5.26 10.48
CA ILE A 134 26.47 6.65 10.55
C ILE A 134 27.24 7.37 11.67
N ASP A 135 27.74 8.57 11.37
CA ASP A 135 28.62 9.34 12.25
C ASP A 135 29.83 8.53 12.78
N ASN A 136 30.45 7.73 11.91
CA ASN A 136 31.53 6.79 12.21
C ASN A 136 31.22 5.76 13.31
N ARG A 137 29.94 5.44 13.51
CA ARG A 137 29.50 4.41 14.46
C ARG A 137 28.81 3.26 13.74
N LEU A 138 29.13 2.04 14.17
CA LEU A 138 28.46 0.83 13.71
C LEU A 138 27.04 0.78 14.26
N HIS A 139 26.07 0.65 13.36
CA HIS A 139 24.67 0.47 13.68
C HIS A 139 24.14 -0.85 13.15
N LEU A 140 23.13 -1.42 13.85
CA LEU A 140 22.42 -2.63 13.46
C LEU A 140 20.91 -2.38 13.48
N TYR A 141 20.25 -2.52 12.33
CA TYR A 141 18.81 -2.54 12.24
C TYR A 141 18.26 -3.96 12.14
N GLY A 142 17.24 -4.27 12.95
CA GLY A 142 16.54 -5.54 12.90
C GLY A 142 17.42 -6.72 13.29
N GLY A 143 17.21 -7.87 12.68
CA GLY A 143 17.87 -9.13 13.01
C GLY A 143 17.02 -10.01 13.94
N TYR A 144 17.53 -11.20 14.22
CA TYR A 144 16.89 -12.19 15.09
C TYR A 144 17.80 -12.56 16.25
N GLY A 145 17.22 -12.67 17.44
CA GLY A 145 17.94 -13.09 18.64
C GLY A 145 17.00 -13.17 19.83
N LEU A 146 17.35 -13.98 20.83
CA LEU A 146 16.52 -14.21 22.01
C LEU A 146 15.06 -14.55 21.62
N TRP A 147 14.89 -15.46 20.65
CA TRP A 147 13.62 -15.99 20.14
C TRP A 147 12.68 -14.96 19.49
N THR A 148 13.15 -13.77 19.14
CA THR A 148 12.31 -12.78 18.45
C THR A 148 13.09 -11.93 17.44
N HIS A 149 12.39 -11.54 16.38
CA HIS A 149 12.86 -10.55 15.42
C HIS A 149 12.88 -9.16 16.08
N LYS A 150 13.76 -8.27 15.61
CA LYS A 150 13.85 -6.89 16.11
C LYS A 150 13.32 -5.89 15.08
N GLU A 151 12.73 -4.82 15.58
CA GLU A 151 12.24 -3.66 14.82
C GLU A 151 13.04 -2.39 15.10
N TYR A 152 13.99 -2.46 16.05
CA TYR A 152 14.79 -1.32 16.50
C TYR A 152 16.19 -1.30 15.90
N ILE A 153 16.86 -0.17 16.10
CA ILE A 153 18.26 0.06 15.75
C ILE A 153 19.09 0.04 17.03
N THR A 154 20.23 -0.65 17.02
CA THR A 154 21.27 -0.47 18.04
C THR A 154 22.51 0.15 17.42
N PHE A 155 23.36 0.73 18.26
CA PHE A 155 24.66 1.23 17.85
C PHE A 155 25.73 0.89 18.87
N TYR A 156 26.95 0.70 18.38
CA TYR A 156 28.13 0.59 19.24
C TYR A 156 28.64 1.99 19.59
N ASP A 157 28.69 2.32 20.88
CA ASP A 157 29.30 3.54 21.39
C ASP A 157 30.77 3.27 21.78
N PRO A 158 31.75 3.79 21.01
CA PRO A 158 33.17 3.59 21.31
C PRO A 158 33.63 4.29 22.60
N THR A 159 32.89 5.29 23.09
CA THR A 159 33.23 6.06 24.30
C THR A 159 33.07 5.21 25.55
N VAL A 160 31.95 4.50 25.64
CA VAL A 160 31.64 3.60 26.76
C VAL A 160 31.92 2.13 26.44
N LYS A 161 32.27 1.83 25.19
CA LYS A 161 32.60 0.48 24.68
C LYS A 161 31.47 -0.51 24.83
N GLN A 162 30.23 -0.06 24.62
CA GLN A 162 29.02 -0.85 24.78
C GLN A 162 28.05 -0.61 23.63
N TRP A 163 27.05 -1.48 23.51
CA TRP A 163 25.94 -1.31 22.60
C TRP A 163 24.77 -0.65 23.30
N ASP A 164 24.10 0.27 22.61
CA ASP A 164 22.90 0.93 23.10
C ASP A 164 21.81 0.96 22.01
N ILE A 165 20.57 1.21 22.42
CA ILE A 165 19.42 1.31 21.54
C ILE A 165 19.29 2.75 21.03
N ASN A 166 19.09 2.90 19.73
CA ASN A 166 18.66 4.18 19.16
C ASN A 166 17.15 4.32 19.37
N TYR A 167 16.78 5.05 20.42
CA TYR A 167 15.39 5.29 20.78
C TYR A 167 14.70 6.22 19.77
N HIS A 168 13.43 5.93 19.47
CA HIS A 168 12.60 6.73 18.57
C HIS A 168 11.24 7.03 19.20
N ASN A 169 10.61 8.11 18.76
CA ASN A 169 9.24 8.49 19.17
C ASN A 169 8.22 8.35 18.02
N SER A 170 8.52 7.47 17.06
CA SER A 170 7.67 7.21 15.89
C SER A 170 6.29 6.66 16.27
N ASN A 171 5.23 7.22 15.66
CA ASN A 171 3.88 6.64 15.72
C ASN A 171 3.75 5.37 14.87
N TYR A 172 4.51 5.30 13.77
CA TYR A 172 4.64 4.12 12.92
C TYR A 172 5.93 3.40 13.28
N VAL A 173 5.87 2.09 13.47
CA VAL A 173 7.05 1.23 13.64
C VAL A 173 6.92 0.09 12.64
N PRO A 174 7.95 -0.17 11.81
CA PRO A 174 7.91 -1.27 10.85
C PRO A 174 7.86 -2.61 11.58
N THR A 175 7.30 -3.64 10.93
CA THR A 175 7.31 -5.00 11.48
C THR A 175 8.74 -5.45 11.78
N ALA A 176 8.94 -6.09 12.94
CA ALA A 176 10.21 -6.68 13.32
C ALA A 176 10.69 -7.69 12.28
N ARG A 177 11.98 -7.65 11.91
CA ARG A 177 12.49 -8.41 10.76
C ARG A 177 13.97 -8.73 10.83
N TRP A 178 14.42 -9.70 10.03
CA TRP A 178 15.82 -10.01 9.76
C TRP A 178 16.09 -10.05 8.24
N LYS A 179 17.37 -10.02 7.84
CA LYS A 179 17.82 -10.06 6.44
C LYS A 179 17.18 -9.00 5.54
N ALA A 180 16.87 -7.83 6.10
CA ALA A 180 16.34 -6.73 5.30
C ALA A 180 17.43 -6.18 4.35
N ILE A 181 17.01 -5.74 3.16
CA ILE A 181 17.89 -5.02 2.24
C ILE A 181 17.87 -3.56 2.67
N GLY A 182 19.02 -3.04 3.10
CA GLY A 182 19.14 -1.66 3.55
C GLY A 182 20.11 -0.85 2.71
N ASP A 183 19.81 0.42 2.55
CA ASP A 183 20.75 1.45 2.09
C ASP A 183 20.80 2.58 3.13
N TYR A 184 21.94 3.24 3.24
CA TYR A 184 22.04 4.47 4.02
C TYR A 184 22.53 5.60 3.13
N ALA A 185 21.90 6.77 3.25
CA ALA A 185 22.27 7.95 2.48
C ALA A 185 21.99 9.20 3.30
N GLY A 186 23.03 9.99 3.56
CA GLY A 186 22.95 11.12 4.48
C GLY A 186 22.54 10.64 5.88
N ASN A 187 21.56 11.32 6.49
CA ASN A 187 21.05 10.97 7.82
C ASN A 187 19.80 10.06 7.78
N LYS A 188 19.72 9.17 6.77
CA LYS A 188 18.56 8.31 6.53
C LYS A 188 18.97 6.87 6.26
N LEU A 189 18.26 5.95 6.89
CA LEU A 189 18.29 4.53 6.60
C LEU A 189 17.05 4.18 5.77
N TYR A 190 17.25 3.64 4.58
CA TYR A 190 16.20 3.06 3.75
C TYR A 190 16.20 1.55 3.90
N VAL A 191 15.01 0.96 3.96
CA VAL A 191 14.86 -0.48 4.13
C VAL A 191 13.80 -1.02 3.18
N LEU A 192 14.16 -2.11 2.51
CA LEU A 192 13.33 -2.88 1.60
C LEU A 192 13.13 -4.29 2.17
N GLY A 193 11.85 -4.63 2.41
CA GLY A 193 11.40 -5.97 2.74
C GLY A 193 12.14 -6.57 3.94
N GLY A 194 12.60 -7.79 3.77
CA GLY A 194 13.18 -8.61 4.83
C GLY A 194 12.25 -9.77 5.14
N ARG A 195 12.56 -10.49 6.21
CA ARG A 195 11.86 -11.69 6.61
C ARG A 195 11.38 -11.55 8.05
N THR A 196 10.30 -12.23 8.40
CA THR A 196 9.79 -12.23 9.77
C THR A 196 9.02 -13.52 10.04
N GLY A 197 8.85 -13.83 11.32
CA GLY A 197 8.10 -15.00 11.77
C GLY A 197 7.02 -14.58 12.75
N ASP A 198 5.91 -15.29 12.74
CA ASP A 198 4.83 -15.13 13.71
C ASP A 198 4.78 -16.36 14.62
N SER A 199 5.21 -16.19 15.86
CA SER A 199 5.14 -17.24 16.89
C SER A 199 3.72 -17.72 17.18
N ASN A 200 2.69 -16.95 16.80
CA ASN A 200 1.28 -17.31 16.95
C ASN A 200 0.74 -18.14 15.77
N VAL A 201 1.42 -18.14 14.62
CA VAL A 201 1.03 -18.94 13.45
C VAL A 201 1.75 -20.28 13.47
N ALA A 202 3.08 -20.27 13.52
CA ALA A 202 3.92 -21.43 13.75
C ALA A 202 5.39 -21.00 13.99
N ILE A 203 6.11 -21.71 14.85
CA ILE A 203 7.51 -21.41 15.22
C ILE A 203 8.47 -21.52 14.01
N ASP A 204 8.08 -22.23 12.96
CA ASP A 204 8.88 -22.58 11.78
C ASP A 204 8.49 -21.83 10.50
N VAL A 205 7.49 -20.94 10.53
CA VAL A 205 7.03 -20.22 9.35
C VAL A 205 7.60 -18.81 9.31
N ASP A 206 8.58 -18.62 8.42
CA ASP A 206 9.21 -17.34 8.09
C ASP A 206 8.68 -16.83 6.75
N PHE A 207 8.12 -15.62 6.72
CA PHE A 207 7.49 -15.03 5.55
C PHE A 207 8.17 -13.73 5.12
N ASP A 208 8.08 -13.45 3.82
CA ASP A 208 8.71 -12.30 3.19
C ASP A 208 7.87 -11.04 3.36
N LEU A 209 8.54 -9.95 3.74
CA LEU A 209 7.96 -8.62 3.79
C LEU A 209 8.20 -7.90 2.46
N ASP A 210 7.22 -7.11 2.03
CA ASP A 210 7.25 -6.32 0.80
C ASP A 210 7.19 -4.81 1.05
N ASP A 211 7.16 -4.37 2.30
CA ASP A 211 7.14 -2.95 2.63
C ASP A 211 8.50 -2.29 2.38
N VAL A 212 8.44 -1.01 2.02
CA VAL A 212 9.58 -0.12 1.89
C VAL A 212 9.35 1.04 2.85
N PHE A 213 10.34 1.34 3.67
CA PHE A 213 10.26 2.44 4.63
C PHE A 213 11.62 3.11 4.79
N LEU A 214 11.64 4.28 5.42
CA LEU A 214 12.86 4.91 5.88
C LEU A 214 12.81 5.22 7.37
N TYR A 215 13.98 5.29 8.00
CA TYR A 215 14.20 5.91 9.29
C TYR A 215 15.05 7.17 9.09
N ASP A 216 14.57 8.28 9.62
CA ASP A 216 15.24 9.57 9.56
C ASP A 216 15.88 9.86 10.93
N PHE A 217 17.20 9.93 10.97
CA PHE A 217 17.97 10.10 12.21
C PHE A 217 17.96 11.54 12.74
N GLU A 218 17.59 12.54 11.94
CA GLU A 218 17.43 13.92 12.44
C GLU A 218 16.16 14.04 13.26
N SER A 219 15.08 13.47 12.74
CA SER A 219 13.77 13.50 13.40
C SER A 219 13.56 12.36 14.39
N GLY A 220 14.35 11.27 14.30
CA GLY A 220 14.16 10.05 15.09
C GLY A 220 12.84 9.36 14.75
N MET A 221 12.45 9.35 13.47
CA MET A 221 11.15 8.85 13.02
C MET A 221 11.23 7.85 11.87
N PHE A 222 10.44 6.78 11.97
CA PHE A 222 10.13 5.91 10.83
C PHE A 222 9.03 6.51 9.96
N LYS A 223 9.17 6.31 8.64
CA LYS A 223 8.18 6.70 7.63
C LYS A 223 7.97 5.54 6.65
N ASN A 224 6.73 5.05 6.59
CA ASN A 224 6.31 4.10 5.55
C ASN A 224 6.35 4.78 4.18
N LEU A 225 7.03 4.17 3.19
CA LEU A 225 7.11 4.68 1.83
C LEU A 225 6.19 3.92 0.86
N GLY A 226 5.77 2.70 1.19
CA GLY A 226 4.82 1.91 0.42
C GLY A 226 5.22 0.44 0.32
N LYS A 227 4.84 -0.22 -0.77
CA LYS A 227 5.20 -1.60 -1.07
C LYS A 227 6.11 -1.68 -2.29
N ALA A 228 7.07 -2.59 -2.23
CA ALA A 228 7.98 -2.91 -3.30
C ALA A 228 7.22 -3.39 -4.53
N ASN A 229 7.74 -3.07 -5.70
CA ASN A 229 7.21 -3.54 -6.97
C ASN A 229 7.27 -5.07 -7.03
N PRO A 230 6.17 -5.77 -7.36
CA PRO A 230 6.13 -7.23 -7.38
C PRO A 230 7.06 -7.86 -8.44
N PHE A 231 7.56 -7.08 -9.41
CA PHE A 231 8.58 -7.54 -10.35
C PHE A 231 9.97 -7.68 -9.71
N LEU A 232 10.22 -7.00 -8.57
CA LEU A 232 11.48 -7.08 -7.86
C LEU A 232 11.62 -8.42 -7.15
N ILE A 233 12.50 -9.26 -7.69
CA ILE A 233 12.93 -10.50 -7.03
C ILE A 233 13.92 -10.14 -5.93
N LYS A 234 13.46 -10.23 -4.68
CA LYS A 234 14.30 -10.02 -3.50
C LYS A 234 15.09 -11.29 -3.22
N THR A 235 16.42 -11.23 -3.27
CA THR A 235 17.29 -12.28 -2.74
C THR A 235 17.90 -11.79 -1.43
N TYR A 236 17.52 -12.43 -0.34
CA TYR A 236 17.96 -12.00 0.98
C TYR A 236 19.36 -12.50 1.30
N SER A 237 20.27 -11.54 1.50
CA SER A 237 21.63 -11.79 1.94
C SER A 237 21.75 -11.58 3.46
N ASN A 238 22.70 -12.28 4.08
CA ASN A 238 23.10 -11.99 5.46
C ASN A 238 24.10 -10.80 5.54
N PHE A 239 24.37 -10.15 4.42
CA PHE A 239 25.35 -9.07 4.26
C PHE A 239 24.69 -7.82 3.68
N ALA A 240 25.24 -6.65 4.02
CA ALA A 240 24.92 -5.41 3.31
C ALA A 240 25.30 -5.55 1.82
N LEU A 241 24.42 -5.07 0.94
CA LEU A 241 24.71 -5.05 -0.49
C LEU A 241 25.73 -3.94 -0.78
N PRO A 242 26.69 -4.16 -1.70
CA PRO A 242 27.61 -3.12 -2.07
C PRO A 242 26.90 -2.05 -2.90
N LYS A 243 27.35 -0.80 -2.76
CA LYS A 243 26.80 0.35 -3.46
C LYS A 243 27.69 0.72 -4.66
N TYR A 244 27.07 0.90 -5.82
CA TYR A 244 27.70 1.47 -7.01
C TYR A 244 26.97 2.78 -7.33
N GLU A 245 27.70 3.89 -7.31
CA GLU A 245 27.11 5.23 -7.42
C GLU A 245 26.02 5.44 -6.35
N SER A 246 24.76 5.69 -6.75
CA SER A 246 23.61 5.81 -5.83
C SER A 246 22.89 4.48 -5.56
N SER A 247 23.18 3.42 -6.32
CA SER A 247 22.40 2.18 -6.33
C SER A 247 23.04 1.06 -5.51
N LEU A 248 22.21 0.32 -4.77
CA LEU A 248 22.61 -0.98 -4.24
C LEU A 248 22.69 -2.00 -5.37
N VAL A 249 23.70 -2.88 -5.33
CA VAL A 249 23.93 -3.91 -6.33
C VAL A 249 23.55 -5.28 -5.78
N LEU A 250 22.52 -5.89 -6.36
CA LEU A 250 22.04 -7.23 -6.06
C LEU A 250 22.35 -8.16 -7.24
N THR A 251 22.98 -9.30 -6.98
CA THR A 251 23.32 -10.27 -8.02
C THR A 251 22.48 -11.54 -7.91
N THR A 252 22.02 -12.02 -9.06
CA THR A 252 21.46 -13.36 -9.23
C THR A 252 22.17 -14.03 -10.41
N PRO A 253 22.01 -15.35 -10.62
CA PRO A 253 22.67 -16.04 -11.74
C PRO A 253 22.40 -15.45 -13.13
N GLU A 254 21.30 -14.71 -13.29
CA GLU A 254 20.82 -14.20 -14.58
C GLU A 254 20.96 -12.69 -14.75
N LYS A 255 21.07 -11.93 -13.65
CA LYS A 255 21.01 -10.47 -13.68
C LYS A 255 21.77 -9.79 -12.55
N ILE A 256 22.15 -8.54 -12.81
CA ILE A 256 22.54 -7.55 -11.80
C ILE A 256 21.40 -6.54 -11.67
N THR A 257 20.76 -6.51 -10.51
CA THR A 257 19.72 -5.54 -10.17
C THR A 257 20.35 -4.38 -9.40
N MET A 258 20.19 -3.17 -9.93
CA MET A 258 20.54 -1.91 -9.29
C MET A 258 19.28 -1.31 -8.64
N ILE A 259 19.35 -1.00 -7.35
CA ILE A 259 18.23 -0.47 -6.57
C ILE A 259 18.59 0.93 -6.04
N ASP A 260 17.90 1.95 -6.53
CA ASP A 260 18.05 3.34 -6.09
C ASP A 260 16.82 3.78 -5.28
N PHE A 261 16.98 3.87 -3.96
CA PHE A 261 15.91 4.31 -3.07
C PHE A 261 15.57 5.80 -3.22
N ALA A 262 16.55 6.65 -3.52
CA ALA A 262 16.37 8.09 -3.60
C ALA A 262 15.58 8.48 -4.86
N ASN A 263 15.89 7.82 -5.98
CA ASN A 263 15.21 8.02 -7.26
C ASN A 263 13.98 7.11 -7.43
N ASN A 264 13.68 6.23 -6.46
CA ASN A 264 12.61 5.24 -6.53
C ASN A 264 12.70 4.38 -7.80
N GLU A 265 13.90 3.92 -8.16
CA GLU A 265 14.17 3.24 -9.42
C GLU A 265 14.84 1.88 -9.17
N VAL A 266 14.46 0.90 -9.98
CA VAL A 266 15.13 -0.38 -10.10
C VAL A 266 15.51 -0.60 -11.56
N VAL A 267 16.79 -0.92 -11.80
CA VAL A 267 17.32 -1.29 -13.11
C VAL A 267 17.84 -2.72 -13.05
N GLU A 268 17.20 -3.64 -13.77
CA GLU A 268 17.68 -5.01 -13.93
C GLU A 268 18.49 -5.14 -15.22
N ASN A 269 19.77 -5.44 -15.09
CA ASN A 269 20.69 -5.68 -16.19
C ASN A 269 20.85 -7.19 -16.40
N ILE A 270 20.49 -7.68 -17.58
CA ILE A 270 20.53 -9.12 -17.89
C ILE A 270 21.97 -9.53 -18.24
N VAL A 271 22.54 -10.43 -17.43
CA VAL A 271 23.93 -10.91 -17.54
C VAL A 271 23.98 -12.43 -17.31
N LEU A 272 23.32 -13.16 -18.20
CA LEU A 272 23.05 -14.59 -18.08
C LEU A 272 24.33 -15.40 -17.84
N GLY A 273 24.38 -16.13 -16.72
CA GLY A 273 25.45 -17.08 -16.43
C GLY A 273 26.61 -16.52 -15.61
N GLU A 274 26.76 -15.19 -15.54
CA GLU A 274 27.92 -14.54 -14.89
C GLU A 274 28.05 -14.94 -13.41
N PHE A 275 26.92 -15.06 -12.71
CA PHE A 275 26.89 -15.31 -11.26
C PHE A 275 26.40 -16.72 -10.88
N LEU A 276 26.44 -17.70 -11.80
CA LEU A 276 25.98 -19.08 -11.54
C LEU A 276 26.62 -19.71 -10.30
N ASN A 277 27.91 -19.46 -10.07
CA ASN A 277 28.66 -20.02 -8.95
C ASN A 277 28.88 -19.01 -7.80
N HIS A 278 28.17 -17.88 -7.79
CA HIS A 278 28.27 -16.90 -6.72
C HIS A 278 27.84 -17.53 -5.38
N ASN A 279 28.74 -17.53 -4.40
CA ASN A 279 28.51 -18.09 -3.08
C ASN A 279 27.99 -17.02 -2.12
N SER A 280 26.67 -17.02 -1.89
CA SER A 280 25.97 -16.08 -1.01
C SER A 280 26.30 -16.20 0.49
N ARG A 281 27.17 -17.14 0.89
CA ARG A 281 27.72 -17.22 2.26
C ARG A 281 28.80 -16.17 2.53
N PHE A 282 29.20 -15.42 1.51
CA PHE A 282 30.18 -14.35 1.61
C PHE A 282 29.58 -13.02 1.12
N PRO A 283 30.06 -11.87 1.63
CA PRO A 283 29.66 -10.57 1.11
C PRO A 283 30.22 -10.32 -0.29
N CYS A 284 29.66 -9.34 -0.99
CA CYS A 284 30.25 -8.76 -2.18
C CYS A 284 30.81 -7.38 -1.85
N PHE A 285 31.87 -6.97 -2.54
CA PHE A 285 32.45 -5.65 -2.37
C PHE A 285 32.70 -4.99 -3.73
N ILE A 286 32.49 -3.68 -3.78
CA ILE A 286 32.89 -2.87 -4.94
C ILE A 286 34.17 -2.12 -4.59
N VAL A 287 35.14 -2.26 -5.48
CA VAL A 287 36.43 -1.58 -5.46
C VAL A 287 36.63 -0.98 -6.84
N ASP A 288 36.82 0.34 -6.87
CA ASP A 288 36.80 1.15 -8.09
C ASP A 288 35.51 0.93 -8.88
N LYS A 289 35.55 0.13 -9.95
CA LYS A 289 34.37 -0.21 -10.78
C LYS A 289 34.11 -1.71 -10.85
N ASN A 290 34.85 -2.50 -10.09
CA ASN A 290 34.77 -3.95 -10.11
C ASN A 290 33.98 -4.45 -8.90
N LEU A 291 32.99 -5.30 -9.16
CA LEU A 291 32.25 -6.06 -8.16
C LEU A 291 33.00 -7.37 -7.86
N TYR A 292 33.57 -7.50 -6.66
CA TYR A 292 34.25 -8.69 -6.18
C TYR A 292 33.33 -9.57 -5.35
N TYR A 293 33.38 -10.89 -5.61
CA TYR A 293 32.58 -11.90 -4.93
C TYR A 293 33.31 -13.24 -4.82
N ILE A 294 32.91 -14.06 -3.85
CA ILE A 294 33.41 -15.44 -3.72
C ILE A 294 32.58 -16.36 -4.63
N SER A 295 33.27 -17.21 -5.38
CA SER A 295 32.69 -18.21 -6.27
C SER A 295 33.15 -19.61 -5.87
N GLY A 296 32.23 -20.58 -5.97
CA GLY A 296 32.45 -21.97 -5.58
C GLY A 296 32.07 -22.25 -4.12
N PHE A 297 31.89 -23.54 -3.81
CA PHE A 297 31.48 -24.01 -2.48
C PHE A 297 32.57 -24.82 -1.78
N ASP A 298 33.23 -25.72 -2.51
CA ASP A 298 34.36 -26.52 -2.00
C ASP A 298 35.70 -25.86 -2.34
N ASN A 299 35.90 -25.55 -3.63
CA ASN A 299 37.07 -24.81 -4.11
C ASN A 299 36.70 -23.35 -4.28
N LEU A 300 37.07 -22.54 -3.29
CA LEU A 300 36.75 -21.12 -3.28
C LEU A 300 37.69 -20.34 -4.21
N SER A 301 37.10 -19.44 -4.97
CA SER A 301 37.80 -18.48 -5.81
C SER A 301 37.19 -17.10 -5.60
N ILE A 302 37.97 -16.05 -5.86
CA ILE A 302 37.46 -14.70 -5.92
C ILE A 302 37.34 -14.32 -7.37
N LYS A 303 36.17 -13.82 -7.74
CA LYS A 303 35.90 -13.31 -9.07
C LYS A 303 35.58 -11.83 -9.02
N SER A 304 35.84 -11.12 -10.11
CA SER A 304 35.39 -9.74 -10.29
C SER A 304 34.55 -9.58 -11.55
N TYR A 305 33.63 -8.62 -11.56
CA TYR A 305 32.88 -8.19 -12.72
C TYR A 305 33.01 -6.67 -12.88
N ASP A 306 33.36 -6.19 -14.09
CA ASP A 306 33.47 -4.76 -14.38
C ASP A 306 32.08 -4.15 -14.62
N LEU A 307 31.63 -3.34 -13.66
CA LEU A 307 30.29 -2.74 -13.69
C LEU A 307 30.12 -1.71 -14.81
N THR A 308 31.20 -1.21 -15.42
CA THR A 308 31.08 -0.29 -16.57
C THR A 308 30.50 -0.95 -17.82
N GLN A 309 30.54 -2.28 -17.89
CA GLN A 309 29.95 -3.03 -19.01
C GLN A 309 28.43 -2.92 -19.03
N LEU A 310 27.82 -2.59 -17.89
CA LEU A 310 26.38 -2.36 -17.81
C LEU A 310 25.94 -1.15 -18.63
N ASP A 311 26.86 -0.26 -19.03
CA ASP A 311 26.56 0.88 -19.91
C ASP A 311 26.51 0.51 -21.39
N SER A 312 26.90 -0.71 -21.77
CA SER A 312 26.84 -1.20 -23.15
C SER A 312 25.41 -1.28 -23.67
N GLU A 313 25.21 -0.90 -24.94
CA GLU A 313 23.92 -1.05 -25.64
C GLU A 313 23.49 -2.52 -25.81
N GLU A 314 24.43 -3.46 -25.67
CA GLU A 314 24.16 -4.91 -25.77
C GLU A 314 23.48 -5.48 -24.51
N ILE A 315 23.59 -4.79 -23.37
CA ILE A 315 22.98 -5.23 -22.11
C ILE A 315 21.50 -4.89 -22.13
N GLN A 316 20.65 -5.92 -22.13
CA GLN A 316 19.22 -5.74 -21.97
C GLN A 316 18.90 -5.22 -20.56
N LYS A 317 18.11 -4.15 -20.47
CA LYS A 317 17.70 -3.51 -19.22
C LYS A 317 16.19 -3.52 -19.05
N ASN A 318 15.72 -3.85 -17.84
CA ASN A 318 14.34 -3.60 -17.42
C ASN A 318 14.34 -2.53 -16.32
N ILE A 319 13.60 -1.44 -16.53
CA ILE A 319 13.54 -0.32 -15.58
C ILE A 319 12.11 -0.18 -15.08
N TYR A 320 11.95 -0.10 -13.76
CA TYR A 320 10.64 0.07 -13.11
C TYR A 320 10.80 0.76 -11.75
N PRO A 321 9.74 1.39 -11.20
CA PRO A 321 9.84 2.04 -9.91
C PRO A 321 10.02 1.02 -8.79
N LEU A 322 10.85 1.33 -7.79
CA LEU A 322 11.05 0.49 -6.59
C LEU A 322 9.74 0.29 -5.83
N ILE A 323 9.02 1.38 -5.59
CA ILE A 323 7.74 1.40 -4.88
C ILE A 323 6.62 1.47 -5.91
N ASN A 324 5.69 0.52 -5.80
CA ASN A 324 4.53 0.50 -6.69
C ASN A 324 3.52 1.57 -6.26
N ASN A 325 3.62 2.75 -6.88
CA ASN A 325 2.65 3.84 -6.71
C ASN A 325 1.39 3.66 -7.56
N THR A 326 1.01 2.43 -7.92
CA THR A 326 -0.38 2.22 -8.34
C THR A 326 -1.23 2.50 -7.12
N ALA A 327 -1.73 3.74 -7.00
CA ALA A 327 -2.89 4.03 -6.19
C ALA A 327 -3.83 2.87 -6.42
N GLU A 328 -4.14 2.10 -5.39
CA GLU A 328 -5.05 0.97 -5.49
C GLU A 328 -6.32 1.53 -6.13
N SER A 329 -6.45 1.36 -7.43
CA SER A 329 -7.71 1.58 -8.09
C SER A 329 -8.53 0.46 -7.48
N GLU A 330 -9.36 0.79 -6.51
CA GLU A 330 -10.36 -0.13 -6.02
C GLU A 330 -11.48 -0.08 -7.06
N PRO A 331 -11.48 -0.95 -8.10
CA PRO A 331 -12.50 -0.88 -9.15
C PRO A 331 -13.90 -0.98 -8.55
N LEU A 332 -14.04 -1.67 -7.40
CA LEU A 332 -15.27 -1.76 -6.64
C LEU A 332 -15.78 -0.40 -6.15
N LYS A 333 -14.91 0.51 -5.68
CA LYS A 333 -15.32 1.87 -5.27
C LYS A 333 -15.83 2.67 -6.47
N VAL A 334 -15.15 2.61 -7.61
CA VAL A 334 -15.57 3.32 -8.84
C VAL A 334 -16.90 2.77 -9.37
N VAL A 335 -17.06 1.44 -9.39
CA VAL A 335 -18.32 0.79 -9.79
C VAL A 335 -19.45 1.14 -8.82
N LEU A 336 -19.18 1.18 -7.51
CA LEU A 336 -20.17 1.55 -6.50
C LEU A 336 -20.63 3.01 -6.67
N ILE A 337 -19.71 3.94 -6.88
CA ILE A 337 -20.02 5.36 -7.16
C ILE A 337 -20.85 5.48 -8.44
N GLY A 338 -20.50 4.74 -9.49
CA GLY A 338 -21.26 4.70 -10.74
C GLY A 338 -22.69 4.19 -10.53
N PHE A 339 -22.87 3.10 -9.77
CA PHE A 339 -24.18 2.54 -9.46
C PHE A 339 -25.03 3.49 -8.61
N VAL A 340 -24.46 4.11 -7.57
CA VAL A 340 -25.15 5.10 -6.73
C VAL A 340 -25.58 6.32 -7.56
N SER A 341 -24.72 6.79 -8.47
CA SER A 341 -25.04 7.92 -9.36
C SER A 341 -26.21 7.60 -10.30
N LEU A 342 -26.24 6.39 -10.87
CA LEU A 342 -27.37 5.91 -11.70
C LEU A 342 -28.67 5.79 -10.90
N LEU A 343 -28.60 5.29 -9.67
CA LEU A 343 -29.76 5.20 -8.79
C LEU A 343 -30.33 6.60 -8.46
N ILE A 344 -29.47 7.56 -8.12
CA ILE A 344 -29.89 8.95 -7.87
C ILE A 344 -30.52 9.56 -9.11
N PHE A 345 -29.91 9.37 -10.28
CA PHE A 345 -30.46 9.86 -11.55
C PHE A 345 -31.84 9.26 -11.85
N TRP A 346 -32.01 7.96 -11.64
CA TRP A 346 -33.31 7.28 -11.81
C TRP A 346 -34.38 7.82 -10.86
N VAL A 347 -34.04 8.05 -9.58
CA VAL A 347 -34.95 8.66 -8.60
C VAL A 347 -35.33 10.08 -9.02
N MET A 348 -34.36 10.88 -9.50
CA MET A 348 -34.65 12.22 -10.03
C MET A 348 -35.62 12.19 -11.21
N MET A 349 -35.41 11.30 -12.18
CA MET A 349 -36.33 11.13 -13.31
C MET A 349 -37.75 10.79 -12.84
N LYS A 350 -37.88 9.88 -11.85
CA LYS A 350 -39.19 9.54 -11.28
C LYS A 350 -39.84 10.67 -10.48
N LEU A 351 -39.05 11.52 -9.84
CA LEU A 351 -39.56 12.72 -9.19
C LEU A 351 -40.13 13.72 -10.22
N PHE A 352 -39.50 13.87 -11.39
CA PHE A 352 -40.04 14.69 -12.48
C PHE A 352 -41.35 14.12 -13.03
N ASP A 353 -41.41 12.80 -13.30
CA ASP A 353 -42.64 12.12 -13.73
C ASP A 353 -43.79 12.36 -12.73
N TYR A 354 -43.50 12.23 -11.42
CA TYR A 354 -44.48 12.44 -10.36
C TYR A 354 -44.94 13.90 -10.28
N GLN A 355 -44.02 14.86 -10.41
CA GLN A 355 -44.35 16.28 -10.43
C GLN A 355 -45.25 16.64 -11.61
N ASP A 356 -45.02 16.05 -12.78
CA ASP A 356 -45.86 16.25 -13.95
C ASP A 356 -47.23 15.57 -13.79
N HIS A 357 -47.27 14.36 -13.21
CA HIS A 357 -48.54 13.65 -12.93
C HIS A 357 -49.50 14.44 -12.03
N ILE A 358 -48.96 15.16 -11.03
CA ILE A 358 -49.77 15.98 -10.12
C ILE A 358 -50.01 17.41 -10.64
N LYS A 359 -49.36 17.80 -11.74
CA LYS A 359 -49.44 19.14 -12.30
C LYS A 359 -50.84 19.40 -12.82
N GLY A 360 -51.48 20.45 -12.31
CA GLY A 360 -52.84 20.84 -12.71
C GLY A 360 -53.96 20.07 -12.00
N LEU A 361 -53.66 19.11 -11.13
CA LEU A 361 -54.67 18.45 -10.29
C LEU A 361 -54.93 19.24 -9.01
N ILE A 362 -56.17 19.19 -8.51
CA ILE A 362 -56.51 19.66 -7.17
C ILE A 362 -56.41 18.47 -6.23
N LEU A 363 -55.34 18.44 -5.43
CA LEU A 363 -55.11 17.34 -4.50
C LEU A 363 -55.83 17.61 -3.18
N TYR A 364 -56.45 16.60 -2.57
CA TYR A 364 -57.07 16.73 -1.25
C TYR A 364 -56.56 15.70 -0.25
N ASP A 365 -56.50 16.09 1.03
CA ASP A 365 -56.28 15.19 2.16
C ASP A 365 -57.22 15.55 3.32
N LYS A 366 -56.96 15.02 4.52
CA LYS A 366 -57.80 15.29 5.71
C LYS A 366 -57.75 16.75 6.18
N SER A 367 -56.74 17.52 5.78
CA SER A 367 -56.51 18.90 6.24
C SER A 367 -57.04 19.97 5.29
N GLY A 368 -57.11 19.68 3.98
CA GLY A 368 -57.49 20.67 3.00
C GLY A 368 -57.21 20.25 1.55
N ILE A 369 -57.13 21.25 0.69
CA ILE A 369 -56.82 21.09 -0.73
C ILE A 369 -55.53 21.82 -1.14
N TYR A 370 -54.85 21.27 -2.14
CA TYR A 370 -53.58 21.73 -2.66
C TYR A 370 -53.64 21.91 -4.18
N TYR A 371 -53.08 23.01 -4.67
CA TYR A 371 -52.93 23.27 -6.10
C TYR A 371 -51.68 24.12 -6.34
N ARG A 372 -50.78 23.70 -7.24
CA ARG A 372 -49.54 24.43 -7.59
C ARG A 372 -48.79 25.00 -6.37
N LYS A 373 -48.55 24.14 -5.36
CA LYS A 373 -47.87 24.45 -4.08
C LYS A 373 -48.62 25.39 -3.11
N ARG A 374 -49.85 25.78 -3.43
CA ARG A 374 -50.73 26.52 -2.49
C ARG A 374 -51.61 25.55 -1.72
N PHE A 375 -52.00 25.95 -0.52
CA PHE A 375 -52.84 25.17 0.38
C PHE A 375 -54.00 26.02 0.90
N VAL A 376 -55.18 25.41 1.00
CA VAL A 376 -56.33 25.97 1.70
C VAL A 376 -56.93 24.92 2.62
N SER A 377 -57.07 25.27 3.91
CA SER A 377 -57.68 24.41 4.92
C SER A 377 -59.18 24.25 4.70
N MET A 378 -59.68 23.03 4.91
CA MET A 378 -61.09 22.69 4.74
C MET A 378 -61.68 22.07 6.01
N SER A 379 -62.97 22.27 6.22
CA SER A 379 -63.73 21.59 7.26
C SER A 379 -63.99 20.13 6.90
N ALA A 380 -64.36 19.30 7.88
CA ALA A 380 -64.67 17.89 7.63
C ALA A 380 -65.83 17.71 6.62
N ALA A 381 -66.85 18.57 6.65
CA ALA A 381 -67.95 18.57 5.69
C ALA A 381 -67.49 18.98 4.28
N GLU A 382 -66.62 19.98 4.17
CA GLU A 382 -66.00 20.39 2.91
C GLU A 382 -65.15 19.26 2.30
N ILE A 383 -64.34 18.55 3.10
CA ILE A 383 -63.56 17.40 2.63
C ILE A 383 -64.45 16.23 2.20
N LYS A 384 -65.50 15.89 2.96
CA LYS A 384 -66.45 14.83 2.58
C LYS A 384 -67.13 15.14 1.24
N PHE A 385 -67.53 16.39 1.03
CA PHE A 385 -68.15 16.80 -0.24
C PHE A 385 -67.17 16.77 -1.41
N ILE A 386 -65.91 17.20 -1.22
CA ILE A 386 -64.86 17.07 -2.23
C ILE A 386 -64.55 15.60 -2.56
N GLN A 387 -64.52 14.73 -1.54
CA GLN A 387 -64.35 13.30 -1.73
C GLN A 387 -65.49 12.72 -2.59
N LEU A 388 -66.73 13.15 -2.35
CA LEU A 388 -67.89 12.71 -3.11
C LEU A 388 -67.87 13.23 -4.56
N LEU A 389 -67.49 14.50 -4.76
CA LEU A 389 -67.27 15.08 -6.09
C LEU A 389 -66.10 14.42 -6.84
N SER A 390 -65.15 13.81 -6.12
CA SER A 390 -64.02 13.08 -6.70
C SER A 390 -64.39 11.66 -7.12
N SER A 391 -65.40 11.04 -6.52
CA SER A 391 -65.84 9.67 -6.81
C SER A 391 -67.03 9.60 -7.77
N GLU A 392 -67.91 10.60 -7.74
CA GLU A 392 -69.16 10.61 -8.50
C GLU A 392 -69.18 11.73 -9.56
N PRO A 393 -69.59 11.45 -10.81
CA PRO A 393 -69.67 12.46 -11.87
C PRO A 393 -70.81 13.47 -11.66
N PHE A 394 -71.74 13.21 -10.73
CA PHE A 394 -72.82 14.10 -10.34
C PHE A 394 -73.21 13.84 -8.88
N VAL A 395 -73.20 14.87 -8.05
CA VAL A 395 -73.61 14.77 -6.64
C VAL A 395 -74.97 15.42 -6.46
N SER A 396 -76.00 14.64 -6.14
CA SER A 396 -77.36 15.17 -5.99
C SER A 396 -77.49 16.11 -4.78
N ALA A 397 -78.49 17.00 -4.83
CA ALA A 397 -78.86 17.83 -3.70
C ALA A 397 -79.11 17.04 -2.40
N SER A 398 -79.69 15.83 -2.52
CA SER A 398 -79.96 14.95 -1.38
C SER A 398 -78.67 14.47 -0.71
N MET A 399 -77.70 14.04 -1.52
CA MET A 399 -76.41 13.57 -1.01
C MET A 399 -75.61 14.68 -0.32
N LEU A 400 -75.75 15.94 -0.77
CA LEU A 400 -75.17 17.08 -0.05
C LEU A 400 -75.89 17.34 1.28
N ASN A 401 -77.22 17.17 1.35
CA ASN A 401 -77.95 17.35 2.60
C ASN A 401 -77.48 16.40 3.69
N GLU A 402 -77.20 15.14 3.34
CA GLU A 402 -76.63 14.13 4.25
C GLU A 402 -75.27 14.55 4.84
N ILE A 403 -74.49 15.35 4.12
CA ILE A 403 -73.22 15.90 4.61
C ILE A 403 -73.45 17.12 5.53
N LEU A 404 -74.48 17.92 5.25
CA LEU A 404 -74.72 19.20 5.92
C LEU A 404 -75.52 19.07 7.22
N SER A 405 -76.44 18.11 7.33
CA SER A 405 -77.19 17.90 8.58
C SER A 405 -77.88 16.54 8.67
N GLU A 406 -77.93 16.01 9.89
CA GLU A 406 -78.73 14.83 10.29
C GLU A 406 -80.16 15.21 10.73
N LYS A 407 -80.51 16.51 10.77
CA LYS A 407 -81.82 17.00 11.20
C LYS A 407 -82.78 17.20 10.03
N GLU A 408 -84.06 16.89 10.23
CA GLU A 408 -85.12 17.18 9.26
C GLU A 408 -85.42 18.69 9.22
N TYR A 409 -84.87 19.37 8.22
CA TYR A 409 -85.13 20.77 7.95
C TYR A 409 -86.17 20.95 6.85
N SER A 410 -86.84 22.11 6.85
CA SER A 410 -87.71 22.50 5.73
C SER A 410 -86.92 22.62 4.44
N LYS A 411 -87.58 22.34 3.30
CA LYS A 411 -86.96 22.39 1.96
C LYS A 411 -86.29 23.74 1.65
N SER A 412 -86.86 24.84 2.14
CA SER A 412 -86.30 26.18 1.97
C SER A 412 -85.01 26.37 2.76
N HIS A 413 -84.95 25.92 4.02
CA HIS A 413 -83.77 26.04 4.86
C HIS A 413 -82.59 25.17 4.35
N LEU A 414 -82.87 23.94 3.89
CA LEU A 414 -81.84 23.09 3.25
C LEU A 414 -81.29 23.70 1.97
N THR A 415 -82.09 24.49 1.26
CA THR A 415 -81.62 25.18 0.06
C THR A 415 -80.66 26.32 0.43
N GLU A 416 -81.03 27.14 1.41
CA GLU A 416 -80.16 28.21 1.92
C GLU A 416 -78.83 27.69 2.49
N LEU A 417 -78.86 26.59 3.25
CA LEU A 417 -77.65 25.95 3.79
C LEU A 417 -76.71 25.45 2.69
N ARG A 418 -77.26 24.82 1.64
CA ARG A 418 -76.48 24.36 0.48
C ARG A 418 -75.87 25.53 -0.26
N ASP A 419 -76.63 26.59 -0.52
CA ASP A 419 -76.15 27.76 -1.25
C ASP A 419 -75.01 28.44 -0.49
N LYS A 420 -75.15 28.63 0.82
CA LYS A 420 -74.10 29.19 1.67
C LYS A 420 -72.84 28.31 1.71
N PHE A 421 -73.01 27.00 1.82
CA PHE A 421 -71.90 26.04 1.83
C PHE A 421 -71.14 26.02 0.50
N VAL A 422 -71.86 25.94 -0.61
CA VAL A 422 -71.28 25.90 -1.96
C VAL A 422 -70.61 27.23 -2.31
N LEU A 423 -71.20 28.38 -1.94
CA LEU A 423 -70.58 29.69 -2.13
C LEU A 423 -69.25 29.81 -1.37
N LYS A 424 -69.23 29.38 -0.10
CA LYS A 424 -68.01 29.37 0.72
C LYS A 424 -66.94 28.46 0.11
N LEU A 425 -67.33 27.27 -0.33
CA LEU A 425 -66.41 26.31 -0.95
C LEU A 425 -65.87 26.83 -2.29
N LYS A 426 -66.74 27.38 -3.15
CA LYS A 426 -66.35 28.02 -4.42
C LYS A 426 -65.30 29.11 -4.18
N SER A 427 -65.55 30.02 -3.24
CA SER A 427 -64.60 31.09 -2.91
C SER A 427 -63.22 30.55 -2.50
N LYS A 428 -63.18 29.47 -1.70
CA LYS A 428 -61.92 28.82 -1.33
C LYS A 428 -61.19 28.19 -2.53
N ILE A 429 -61.93 27.54 -3.43
CA ILE A 429 -61.37 26.92 -4.63
C ILE A 429 -60.87 27.99 -5.60
N GLU A 430 -61.67 29.03 -5.86
CA GLU A 430 -61.31 30.16 -6.72
C GLU A 430 -60.08 30.90 -6.21
N ASN A 431 -59.98 31.13 -4.90
CA ASN A 431 -58.78 31.73 -4.30
C ASN A 431 -57.53 30.85 -4.50
N LEU A 432 -57.70 29.52 -4.50
CA LEU A 432 -56.62 28.56 -4.68
C LEU A 432 -56.18 28.44 -6.15
N THR A 433 -57.13 28.23 -7.07
CA THR A 433 -56.87 27.94 -8.50
C THR A 433 -56.80 29.18 -9.38
N ARG A 434 -57.40 30.31 -8.95
CA ARG A 434 -57.67 31.52 -9.75
C ARG A 434 -58.61 31.30 -10.94
N GLU A 435 -59.24 30.14 -11.04
CA GLU A 435 -60.24 29.81 -12.05
C GLU A 435 -61.64 30.00 -11.46
N LYS A 436 -62.51 30.72 -12.17
CA LYS A 436 -63.92 30.86 -11.81
C LYS A 436 -64.66 29.55 -12.08
N ASP A 437 -65.64 29.21 -11.24
CA ASP A 437 -66.55 28.06 -11.42
C ASP A 437 -65.91 26.66 -11.28
N GLY A 438 -65.07 26.45 -10.26
CA GLY A 438 -64.51 25.13 -9.95
C GLY A 438 -65.53 24.06 -9.53
N VAL A 439 -66.65 24.47 -8.93
CA VAL A 439 -67.82 23.64 -8.60
C VAL A 439 -69.06 24.40 -9.06
N TYR A 440 -70.01 23.73 -9.71
CA TYR A 440 -71.22 24.36 -10.24
C TYR A 440 -72.45 23.50 -10.06
N GLU A 441 -73.61 24.14 -9.92
CA GLU A 441 -74.90 23.47 -9.85
C GLU A 441 -75.40 23.17 -11.26
N THR A 442 -75.93 21.98 -11.48
CA THR A 442 -76.53 21.56 -12.75
C THR A 442 -77.68 20.59 -12.52
N LYS A 443 -78.45 20.30 -13.58
CA LYS A 443 -79.55 19.34 -13.56
C LYS A 443 -79.03 17.97 -14.02
N HIS A 444 -79.64 16.90 -13.52
CA HIS A 444 -79.34 15.54 -13.98
C HIS A 444 -79.66 15.41 -15.48
N THR A 445 -78.87 14.60 -16.20
CA THR A 445 -79.01 14.41 -17.65
C THR A 445 -80.32 13.73 -18.02
N ASP A 446 -80.71 12.72 -17.23
CA ASP A 446 -81.89 11.90 -17.52
C ASP A 446 -83.18 12.41 -16.86
N ASP A 447 -83.07 13.10 -15.70
CA ASP A 447 -84.22 13.72 -15.01
C ASP A 447 -83.90 15.18 -14.65
N LYS A 448 -84.39 16.10 -15.48
CA LYS A 448 -84.16 17.55 -15.31
C LYS A 448 -84.78 18.15 -14.04
N ARG A 449 -85.56 17.38 -13.26
CA ARG A 449 -86.11 17.80 -11.96
C ARG A 449 -85.08 17.64 -10.83
N ILE A 450 -84.09 16.77 -11.01
CA ILE A 450 -83.04 16.54 -10.01
C ILE A 450 -81.93 17.57 -10.21
N LYS A 451 -81.72 18.42 -9.20
CA LYS A 451 -80.57 19.33 -9.13
C LYS A 451 -79.41 18.69 -8.37
N GLY A 452 -78.20 19.01 -8.76
CA GLY A 452 -76.98 18.54 -8.10
C GLY A 452 -75.77 19.35 -8.53
N TYR A 453 -74.59 18.87 -8.15
CA TYR A 453 -73.33 19.58 -8.27
C TYR A 453 -72.33 18.76 -9.07
N LYS A 454 -71.54 19.45 -9.88
CA LYS A 454 -70.40 18.91 -10.63
C LYS A 454 -69.17 19.79 -10.40
N ALA A 455 -67.99 19.19 -10.62
CA ALA A 455 -66.72 19.88 -10.56
C ALA A 455 -66.10 19.98 -11.97
N ASN A 456 -65.56 21.15 -12.31
CA ASN A 456 -64.79 21.35 -13.55
C ASN A 456 -63.32 20.90 -13.40
N GLY A 457 -62.85 20.72 -12.16
CA GLY A 457 -61.48 20.27 -11.86
C GLY A 457 -61.41 18.79 -11.47
N ALA A 458 -60.32 18.12 -11.84
CA ALA A 458 -60.03 16.76 -11.41
C ALA A 458 -59.51 16.76 -9.96
N PHE A 459 -60.43 16.67 -8.99
CA PHE A 459 -60.07 16.37 -7.61
C PHE A 459 -59.45 14.98 -7.53
N LYS A 460 -58.28 14.85 -6.88
CA LYS A 460 -57.68 13.55 -6.56
C LYS A 460 -57.18 13.52 -5.13
N LYS A 461 -57.25 12.36 -4.50
CA LYS A 461 -56.65 12.15 -3.18
C LYS A 461 -55.13 12.31 -3.28
N LYS A 462 -54.54 13.08 -2.37
CA LYS A 462 -53.08 13.28 -2.29
C LYS A 462 -52.41 11.95 -1.97
N THR A 463 -51.57 11.46 -2.87
CA THR A 463 -50.73 10.26 -2.69
C THR A 463 -49.28 10.67 -2.49
N SER A 464 -48.52 9.91 -1.69
CA SER A 464 -47.09 10.15 -1.53
C SER A 464 -46.31 9.72 -2.78
N PHE A 465 -45.13 10.30 -2.98
CA PHE A 465 -44.20 9.88 -4.04
C PHE A 465 -43.92 8.37 -3.98
N ILE A 466 -43.75 7.80 -2.78
CA ILE A 466 -43.49 6.36 -2.57
C ILE A 466 -44.65 5.51 -3.09
N ILE A 467 -45.90 5.89 -2.77
CA ILE A 467 -47.10 5.19 -3.25
C ILE A 467 -47.19 5.25 -4.78
N HIS A 468 -46.91 6.41 -5.37
CA HIS A 468 -46.88 6.58 -6.82
C HIS A 468 -45.78 5.75 -7.49
N LEU A 469 -44.57 5.74 -6.89
CA LEU A 469 -43.40 5.05 -7.41
C LEU A 469 -43.58 3.53 -7.44
N PHE A 470 -44.08 2.96 -6.33
CA PHE A 470 -44.24 1.51 -6.19
C PHE A 470 -45.63 0.98 -6.54
N LYS A 471 -46.56 1.86 -6.96
CA LYS A 471 -47.96 1.51 -7.26
C LYS A 471 -48.62 0.70 -6.14
N ILE A 472 -48.29 1.02 -4.89
CA ILE A 472 -48.85 0.37 -3.71
C ILE A 472 -50.32 0.78 -3.61
N LYS A 473 -51.23 -0.19 -3.63
CA LYS A 473 -52.68 0.05 -3.55
C LYS A 473 -53.14 0.37 -2.15
#